data_AF-A0A7S1WTA9-F1
#
_entry.id   AF-A0A7S1WTA9-F1
#
_cell.length_a   1.000
_cell.length_b   1.000
_cell.length_c   1.000
_cell.angle_alpha   90.00
_cell.angle_beta   90.00
_cell.angle_gamma   90.00
#
_symmetry.space_group_name_H-M   'P 1'
#
loop_
_entity.id
_entity.type
_entity.pdbx_description
1 polymer ?
#
loop_
_entity_poly.entity_id
_entity_poly.type
_entity_poly.pdbx_seq_one_letter_code
_entity_poly.pdbx_strand_id
1 'polypeptide(L)'
;GVLGDRTFAVSRMGRVVTQRECPRLAAITASLAGGSLRLTAAGADVLDLQRGHDEGAPEAASSIFGAGVLGIDQGDEAAAWVSAATGAEGCRLLRRAASCGRTAVGSHWADLAPLLVVSDASMDALCRAAGRAVPLDRFRPNVVVAGAGAPHAEDGWREMRIGGVRLANVGPCGRCTIIEVDQAAAARDPGFSAYGALVSYRGQAVFGQYFRPVPPGDGAGVGPWGALERGAEVEVAS
;
A
#
# COMPACT_ATOMS: atom_id res chain seq x y z
N GLY A 1 4.41 -9.72 2.25
CA GLY A 1 3.06 -9.14 2.04
C GLY A 1 2.37 -9.87 0.94
N VAL A 2 1.27 -9.32 0.43
CA VAL A 2 0.62 -9.86 -0.78
C VAL A 2 1.63 -9.82 -1.93
N LEU A 3 1.68 -10.87 -2.75
CA LEU A 3 2.60 -10.94 -3.88
C LEU A 3 2.39 -9.73 -4.82
N GLY A 4 3.47 -9.03 -5.16
CA GLY A 4 3.42 -7.86 -6.03
C GLY A 4 3.09 -6.54 -5.33
N ASP A 5 2.53 -6.58 -4.12
CA ASP A 5 2.13 -5.38 -3.40
C ASP A 5 3.33 -4.52 -3.01
N ARG A 6 3.21 -3.21 -3.27
CA ARG A 6 4.25 -2.19 -3.00
C ARG A 6 5.63 -2.54 -3.57
N THR A 7 5.71 -3.33 -4.64
CA THR A 7 7.00 -3.74 -5.26
C THR A 7 7.63 -2.66 -6.14
N PHE A 8 6.86 -1.65 -6.53
CA PHE A 8 7.31 -0.50 -7.32
C PHE A 8 7.09 0.82 -6.58
N ALA A 9 7.92 1.81 -6.90
CA ALA A 9 7.78 3.18 -6.42
C ALA A 9 8.23 4.17 -7.50
N VAL A 10 7.60 5.34 -7.53
CA VAL A 10 8.12 6.47 -8.32
C VAL A 10 9.19 7.18 -7.48
N SER A 11 10.36 7.38 -8.06
CA SER A 11 11.48 8.09 -7.43
C SER A 11 11.86 9.31 -8.25
N ARG A 12 12.31 10.37 -7.59
CA ARG A 12 12.85 11.58 -8.19
C ARG A 12 14.05 12.03 -7.36
N MET A 13 15.19 12.25 -8.02
CA MET A 13 16.44 12.64 -7.37
C MET A 13 16.81 11.76 -6.14
N GLY A 14 16.67 10.44 -6.28
CA GLY A 14 17.03 9.49 -5.21
C GLY A 14 16.06 9.44 -4.02
N ARG A 15 14.82 9.94 -4.18
CA ARG A 15 13.77 9.90 -3.15
C ARG A 15 12.45 9.43 -3.73
N VAL A 16 11.74 8.58 -3.00
CA VAL A 16 10.37 8.19 -3.35
C VAL A 16 9.46 9.42 -3.34
N VAL A 17 8.76 9.64 -4.45
CA VAL A 17 7.69 10.63 -4.56
C VAL A 17 6.42 10.01 -4.02
N THR A 18 5.80 10.67 -3.04
CA THR A 18 4.56 10.18 -2.42
C THR A 18 3.34 10.93 -2.98
N GLN A 19 2.15 10.35 -2.87
CA GLN A 19 0.91 11.07 -3.23
C GLN A 19 0.69 12.35 -2.42
N ARG A 20 1.33 12.51 -1.25
CA ARG A 20 1.32 13.80 -0.52
C ARG A 20 2.04 14.90 -1.29
N GLU A 21 3.10 14.56 -2.00
CA GLU A 21 3.89 15.49 -2.79
C GLU A 21 3.30 15.66 -4.19
N CYS A 22 2.89 14.56 -4.82
CA CYS A 22 2.27 14.53 -6.14
C CYS A 22 0.95 13.74 -6.10
N PRO A 23 -0.20 14.39 -5.80
CA PRO A 23 -1.50 13.72 -5.77
C PRO A 23 -1.86 13.00 -7.08
N ARG A 24 -1.37 13.53 -8.21
CA ARG A 24 -1.56 12.94 -9.55
C ARG A 24 -1.02 11.51 -9.69
N LEU A 25 -0.14 11.06 -8.79
CA LEU A 25 0.25 9.64 -8.72
C LEU A 25 -0.94 8.70 -8.51
N ALA A 26 -2.05 9.16 -7.91
CA ALA A 26 -3.25 8.36 -7.75
C ALA A 26 -4.00 8.10 -9.07
N ALA A 27 -3.73 8.87 -10.13
CA ALA A 27 -4.31 8.63 -11.46
C ALA A 27 -3.71 7.39 -12.16
N ILE A 28 -2.59 6.86 -11.66
CA ILE A 28 -1.94 5.67 -12.20
C ILE A 28 -2.57 4.44 -11.59
N THR A 29 -3.17 3.60 -12.43
CA THR A 29 -3.58 2.24 -12.08
C THR A 29 -2.50 1.27 -12.53
N ALA A 30 -2.15 0.34 -11.64
CA ALA A 30 -1.14 -0.68 -11.88
C ALA A 30 -1.74 -2.07 -11.69
N SER A 31 -1.52 -2.97 -12.65
CA SER A 31 -1.85 -4.39 -12.53
C SER A 31 -0.63 -5.24 -12.82
N LEU A 32 -0.35 -6.21 -11.94
CA LEU A 32 0.77 -7.13 -12.09
C LEU A 32 0.23 -8.54 -12.34
N ALA A 33 0.50 -9.11 -13.50
CA ALA A 33 0.05 -10.46 -13.88
C ALA A 33 1.14 -11.18 -14.68
N GLY A 34 1.44 -12.43 -14.33
CA GLY A 34 2.42 -13.24 -15.06
C GLY A 34 3.83 -12.63 -15.13
N GLY A 35 4.19 -11.77 -14.18
CA GLY A 35 5.44 -11.02 -14.21
C GLY A 35 5.43 -9.78 -15.10
N SER A 36 4.33 -9.43 -15.76
CA SER A 36 4.19 -8.17 -16.50
C SER A 36 3.45 -7.13 -15.65
N LEU A 37 4.03 -5.92 -15.58
CA LEU A 37 3.41 -4.74 -14.99
C LEU A 37 2.73 -3.94 -16.11
N ARG A 38 1.41 -3.87 -16.06
CA ARG A 38 0.61 -2.97 -16.90
C ARG A 38 0.26 -1.71 -16.12
N LEU A 39 0.52 -0.55 -16.73
CA LEU A 39 0.18 0.77 -16.21
C LEU A 39 -0.84 1.45 -17.12
N THR A 40 -1.85 2.07 -16.51
CA THR A 40 -2.86 2.85 -17.20
C THR A 40 -3.13 4.15 -16.44
N ALA A 41 -3.37 5.24 -17.17
CA ALA A 41 -3.83 6.50 -16.62
C ALA A 41 -4.76 7.19 -17.63
N ALA A 42 -5.72 7.97 -17.16
CA ALA A 42 -6.63 8.70 -18.05
C ALA A 42 -5.84 9.64 -18.98
N GLY A 43 -6.01 9.47 -20.29
CA GLY A 43 -5.33 10.28 -21.32
C GLY A 43 -3.89 9.89 -21.62
N ALA A 44 -3.38 8.79 -21.06
CA ALA A 44 -2.10 8.19 -21.43
C ALA A 44 -2.31 6.85 -22.14
N ASP A 45 -1.41 6.50 -23.05
CA ASP A 45 -1.40 5.16 -23.66
C ASP A 45 -1.15 4.09 -22.60
N VAL A 46 -1.58 2.86 -22.86
CA VAL A 46 -1.28 1.73 -21.96
C VAL A 46 0.21 1.39 -22.06
N LEU A 47 0.89 1.27 -20.92
CA LEU A 47 2.28 0.81 -20.87
C LEU A 47 2.36 -0.58 -20.27
N ASP A 48 2.87 -1.54 -21.04
CA ASP A 48 3.14 -2.91 -20.61
C ASP A 48 4.65 -3.11 -20.45
N LEU A 49 5.10 -3.23 -19.20
CA LEU A 49 6.48 -3.53 -18.86
C LEU A 49 6.58 -5.03 -18.55
N GLN A 50 7.41 -5.75 -19.30
CA GLN A 50 7.85 -7.07 -18.86
C GLN A 50 8.76 -6.86 -17.63
N ARG A 51 8.58 -7.65 -16.56
CA ARG A 51 9.60 -7.70 -15.50
C ARG A 51 10.84 -8.33 -16.14
N GLY A 52 11.74 -7.49 -16.62
CA GLY A 52 13.06 -7.92 -17.07
C GLY A 52 13.76 -8.71 -15.97
N HIS A 53 14.60 -9.66 -16.38
CA HIS A 53 15.46 -10.40 -15.46
C HIS A 53 16.33 -9.42 -14.65
N ASP A 54 16.43 -9.70 -13.35
CA ASP A 54 17.20 -8.89 -12.38
C ASP A 54 18.71 -8.88 -12.66
N GLU A 55 19.21 -9.84 -13.44
CA GLU A 55 20.63 -10.05 -13.67
C GLU A 55 21.23 -8.95 -14.55
N GLY A 56 22.13 -8.16 -13.96
CA GLY A 56 22.89 -7.12 -14.65
C GLY A 56 22.17 -5.77 -14.81
N ALA A 57 20.91 -5.65 -14.38
CA ALA A 57 20.21 -4.37 -14.40
C ALA A 57 20.80 -3.41 -13.36
N PRO A 58 21.13 -2.15 -13.72
CA PRO A 58 21.75 -1.22 -12.79
C PRO A 58 20.79 -0.89 -11.64
N GLU A 59 21.25 -1.08 -10.41
CA GLU A 59 20.52 -0.64 -9.22
C GLU A 59 20.68 0.85 -9.01
N ALA A 60 19.57 1.54 -8.79
CA ALA A 60 19.49 2.92 -8.38
C ALA A 60 19.22 3.01 -6.88
N ALA A 61 20.04 3.79 -6.18
CA ALA A 61 19.78 4.15 -4.79
C ALA A 61 18.61 5.14 -4.72
N SER A 62 17.70 4.88 -3.79
CA SER A 62 16.60 5.78 -3.43
C SER A 62 16.40 5.77 -1.92
N SER A 63 15.51 6.61 -1.42
CA SER A 63 15.13 6.61 -0.02
C SER A 63 13.63 6.77 0.18
N ILE A 64 13.11 6.08 1.20
CA ILE A 64 11.74 6.19 1.68
C ILE A 64 11.79 6.46 3.19
N PHE A 65 11.21 7.57 3.64
CA PHE A 65 11.27 8.03 5.04
C PHE A 65 12.69 8.05 5.66
N GLY A 66 13.72 8.36 4.85
CA GLY A 66 15.12 8.40 5.29
C GLY A 66 15.82 7.04 5.34
N ALA A 67 15.10 5.93 5.13
CA ALA A 67 15.70 4.63 4.94
C ALA A 67 16.16 4.47 3.49
N GLY A 68 17.43 4.07 3.31
CA GLY A 68 17.97 3.74 1.99
C GLY A 68 17.33 2.47 1.42
N VAL A 69 16.98 2.51 0.15
CA VAL A 69 16.40 1.39 -0.60
C VAL A 69 17.07 1.31 -1.96
N LEU A 70 17.34 0.09 -2.41
CA LEU A 70 17.85 -0.19 -3.75
C LEU A 70 16.69 -0.60 -4.66
N GLY A 71 16.62 0.01 -5.84
CA GLY A 71 15.62 -0.30 -6.85
C GLY A 71 16.25 -0.49 -8.22
N ILE A 72 15.63 -1.29 -9.07
CA ILE A 72 15.96 -1.45 -10.47
C ILE A 72 15.14 -0.43 -11.26
N ASP A 73 15.82 0.43 -12.03
CA ASP A 73 15.16 1.39 -12.92
C ASP A 73 14.41 0.62 -14.04
N GLN A 74 13.14 0.97 -14.26
CA GLN A 74 12.32 0.35 -15.30
C GLN A 74 12.49 1.00 -16.68
N GLY A 75 13.45 1.92 -16.84
CA GLY A 75 13.89 2.46 -18.11
C GLY A 75 13.23 3.79 -18.50
N ASP A 76 13.74 4.38 -19.57
CA ASP A 76 13.34 5.72 -20.01
C ASP A 76 11.89 5.79 -20.50
N GLU A 77 11.37 4.71 -21.09
CA GLU A 77 9.96 4.61 -21.48
C GLU A 77 9.03 4.70 -20.25
N ALA A 78 9.34 3.94 -19.19
CA ALA A 78 8.59 3.99 -17.94
C ALA A 78 8.69 5.37 -17.26
N ALA A 79 9.88 5.99 -17.29
CA ALA A 79 10.09 7.33 -16.78
C ALA A 79 9.25 8.37 -17.52
N ALA A 80 9.30 8.37 -18.86
CA ALA A 80 8.53 9.27 -19.71
C ALA A 80 7.02 9.08 -19.50
N TRP A 81 6.56 7.83 -19.41
CA TRP A 81 5.16 7.52 -19.16
C TRP A 81 4.68 8.05 -17.81
N VAL A 82 5.45 7.83 -16.73
CA VAL A 82 5.11 8.36 -15.39
C VAL A 82 5.05 9.88 -15.41
N SER A 83 6.01 10.54 -16.08
CA SER A 83 6.00 11.99 -16.24
C SER A 83 4.78 12.48 -17.02
N ALA A 84 4.37 11.81 -18.10
CA ALA A 84 3.17 12.15 -18.85
C ALA A 84 1.89 11.99 -18.01
N ALA A 85 1.74 10.86 -17.31
CA ALA A 85 0.56 10.57 -16.50
C ALA A 85 0.40 11.56 -15.33
N THR A 86 1.52 11.96 -14.71
CA THR A 86 1.51 12.78 -13.49
C THR A 86 1.76 14.26 -13.72
N GLY A 87 2.30 14.65 -14.87
CA GLY A 87 2.87 15.98 -15.12
C GLY A 87 4.12 16.28 -14.29
N ALA A 88 4.69 15.30 -13.58
CA ALA A 88 5.88 15.48 -12.76
C ALA A 88 7.12 15.05 -13.54
N GLU A 89 8.01 15.99 -13.84
CA GLU A 89 9.26 15.73 -14.54
C GLU A 89 10.34 15.11 -13.63
N GLY A 90 11.29 14.42 -14.24
CA GLY A 90 12.44 13.80 -13.55
C GLY A 90 12.07 12.58 -12.70
N CYS A 91 10.88 12.01 -12.90
CA CYS A 91 10.43 10.82 -12.23
C CYS A 91 10.95 9.54 -12.92
N ARG A 92 11.38 8.57 -12.12
CA ARG A 92 11.77 7.22 -12.52
C ARG A 92 10.83 6.22 -11.85
N LEU A 93 10.45 5.17 -12.57
CA LEU A 93 9.77 4.03 -11.96
C LEU A 93 10.83 3.03 -11.49
N LEU A 94 10.87 2.76 -10.19
CA LEU A 94 11.80 1.82 -9.59
C LEU A 94 11.05 0.58 -9.10
N ARG A 95 11.52 -0.61 -9.48
CA ARG A 95 11.13 -1.86 -8.85
C ARG A 95 12.10 -2.15 -7.70
N ARG A 96 11.64 -2.59 -6.53
CA ARG A 96 12.58 -2.92 -5.44
C ARG A 96 13.55 -4.03 -5.87
N ALA A 97 14.85 -3.82 -5.66
CA ALA A 97 15.88 -4.81 -5.95
C ALA A 97 15.83 -5.97 -4.93
N ALA A 98 16.09 -7.20 -5.38
CA ALA A 98 16.11 -8.38 -4.51
C ALA A 98 17.26 -8.33 -3.48
N SER A 99 18.38 -7.69 -3.85
CA SER A 99 19.54 -7.39 -3.01
C SER A 99 19.23 -6.42 -1.86
N CYS A 100 18.15 -5.63 -1.98
CA CYS A 100 17.79 -4.65 -0.98
C CYS A 100 17.35 -5.35 0.31
N GLY A 101 18.22 -5.34 1.32
CA GLY A 101 17.98 -5.91 2.63
C GLY A 101 16.59 -5.57 3.18
N ARG A 102 15.94 -6.53 3.83
CA ARG A 102 14.60 -6.32 4.41
C ARG A 102 14.66 -5.11 5.35
N THR A 103 13.87 -4.07 5.06
CA THR A 103 13.47 -3.13 6.12
C THR A 103 12.78 -3.97 7.20
N ALA A 104 12.92 -3.61 8.47
CA ALA A 104 12.80 -4.48 9.66
C ALA A 104 11.49 -5.28 9.86
N VAL A 105 10.60 -5.31 8.87
CA VAL A 105 9.28 -5.95 8.91
C VAL A 105 8.87 -6.57 7.55
N GLY A 106 9.80 -6.65 6.58
CA GLY A 106 9.68 -7.57 5.44
C GLY A 106 8.64 -7.19 4.37
N SER A 107 8.53 -5.91 4.01
CA SER A 107 7.52 -5.47 3.04
C SER A 107 8.01 -4.39 2.11
N HIS A 108 8.50 -4.79 0.94
CA HIS A 108 8.71 -3.96 -0.26
C HIS A 108 8.90 -2.43 -0.04
N TRP A 109 8.28 -1.55 -0.82
CA TRP A 109 8.27 -0.10 -0.58
C TRP A 109 7.18 0.30 0.44
N ALA A 110 6.91 -0.55 1.45
CA ALA A 110 5.86 -0.30 2.43
C ALA A 110 6.39 0.42 3.68
N ASP A 111 5.50 1.16 4.33
CA ASP A 111 5.81 2.04 5.47
C ASP A 111 6.26 1.24 6.70
N LEU A 112 5.39 0.37 7.23
CA LEU A 112 5.66 -0.34 8.49
C LEU A 112 5.45 -1.86 8.40
N ALA A 113 4.43 -2.36 7.72
CA ALA A 113 4.16 -3.80 7.71
C ALA A 113 3.57 -4.27 6.38
N PRO A 114 3.66 -5.58 6.09
CA PRO A 114 3.24 -6.14 4.81
C PRO A 114 1.74 -6.12 4.57
N LEU A 115 0.92 -6.06 5.61
CA LEU A 115 -0.53 -6.05 5.50
C LEU A 115 -1.10 -4.94 6.38
N LEU A 116 -2.02 -4.19 5.82
CA LEU A 116 -2.90 -3.28 6.54
C LEU A 116 -4.32 -3.84 6.55
N VAL A 117 -4.90 -3.97 7.72
CA VAL A 117 -6.25 -4.49 7.95
C VAL A 117 -7.14 -3.37 8.48
N VAL A 118 -8.35 -3.27 7.97
CA VAL A 118 -9.43 -2.40 8.47
C VAL A 118 -10.73 -3.18 8.57
N SER A 119 -11.68 -2.75 9.39
CA SER A 119 -13.04 -3.29 9.38
C SER A 119 -14.02 -2.41 8.60
N ASP A 120 -15.07 -3.02 8.06
CA ASP A 120 -16.21 -2.31 7.47
C ASP A 120 -16.91 -1.40 8.50
N ALA A 121 -17.09 -1.88 9.73
CA ALA A 121 -17.69 -1.13 10.82
C ALA A 121 -16.91 0.16 11.15
N SER A 122 -15.57 0.11 11.12
CA SER A 122 -14.71 1.29 11.26
C SER A 122 -14.89 2.29 10.12
N MET A 123 -15.01 1.79 8.88
CA MET A 123 -15.25 2.64 7.71
C MET A 123 -16.61 3.34 7.80
N ASP A 124 -17.65 2.62 8.20
CA ASP A 124 -18.99 3.17 8.37
C ASP A 124 -19.03 4.24 9.48
N ALA A 125 -18.33 4.00 10.59
CA ALA A 125 -18.22 4.98 11.66
C ALA A 125 -17.50 6.26 11.21
N LEU A 126 -16.40 6.13 10.45
CA LEU A 126 -15.72 7.28 9.86
C LEU A 126 -16.61 8.03 8.87
N CYS A 127 -17.34 7.33 7.98
CA CYS A 127 -18.26 7.97 7.04
C CYS A 127 -19.36 8.76 7.76
N ARG A 128 -19.93 8.19 8.83
CA ARG A 128 -20.93 8.89 9.67
C ARG A 128 -20.33 10.14 10.32
N ALA A 129 -19.14 10.02 10.91
CA ALA A 129 -18.45 11.14 11.53
C ALA A 129 -18.07 12.23 10.52
N ALA A 130 -17.69 11.85 9.30
CA ALA A 130 -17.37 12.75 8.21
C ALA A 130 -18.61 13.44 7.60
N GLY A 131 -19.82 12.96 7.90
CA GLY A 131 -21.07 13.44 7.29
C GLY A 131 -21.20 13.12 5.80
N ARG A 132 -20.29 12.30 5.23
CA ARG A 132 -20.29 11.87 3.82
C ARG A 132 -19.52 10.57 3.66
N ALA A 133 -19.72 9.90 2.53
CA ALA A 133 -18.93 8.73 2.16
C ALA A 133 -17.44 9.09 2.03
N VAL A 134 -16.58 8.31 2.69
CA VAL A 134 -15.12 8.37 2.58
C VAL A 134 -14.64 7.10 1.87
N PRO A 135 -14.13 7.20 0.63
CA PRO A 135 -13.63 6.05 -0.10
C PRO A 135 -12.53 5.28 0.66
N LEU A 136 -12.66 3.95 0.68
CA LEU A 136 -11.73 3.03 1.35
C LEU A 136 -10.30 3.09 0.79
N ASP A 137 -10.18 3.33 -0.52
CA ASP A 137 -8.91 3.35 -1.25
C ASP A 137 -7.94 4.42 -0.73
N ARG A 138 -8.45 5.50 -0.11
CA ARG A 138 -7.65 6.51 0.62
C ARG A 138 -6.77 5.89 1.70
N PHE A 139 -7.24 4.82 2.33
CA PHE A 139 -6.55 4.14 3.42
C PHE A 139 -5.61 3.03 2.93
N ARG A 140 -5.72 2.61 1.66
CA ARG A 140 -4.89 1.57 1.02
C ARG A 140 -4.76 0.27 1.85
N PRO A 141 -5.86 -0.28 2.42
CA PRO A 141 -5.79 -1.54 3.14
C PRO A 141 -5.49 -2.70 2.18
N ASN A 142 -4.87 -3.73 2.69
CA ASN A 142 -4.73 -5.02 2.00
C ASN A 142 -5.94 -5.92 2.26
N VAL A 143 -6.53 -5.84 3.47
CA VAL A 143 -7.66 -6.66 3.89
C VAL A 143 -8.73 -5.77 4.52
N VAL A 144 -9.99 -6.02 4.17
CA VAL A 144 -11.16 -5.47 4.83
C VAL A 144 -11.92 -6.62 5.46
N VAL A 145 -12.09 -6.58 6.77
CA VAL A 145 -12.86 -7.59 7.50
C VAL A 145 -14.29 -7.09 7.62
N ALA A 146 -15.23 -7.88 7.10
CA ALA A 146 -16.66 -7.61 7.24
C ALA A 146 -17.20 -8.21 8.54
N GLY A 147 -18.25 -7.61 9.10
CA GLY A 147 -18.95 -8.19 10.25
C GLY A 147 -18.16 -8.17 11.56
N ALA A 148 -17.25 -7.20 11.73
CA ALA A 148 -16.46 -7.01 12.95
C ALA A 148 -17.29 -6.59 14.18
N GLY A 149 -18.58 -6.29 13.98
CA GLY A 149 -19.50 -5.84 15.02
C GLY A 149 -19.30 -4.37 15.38
N ALA A 150 -18.38 -4.08 16.30
CA ALA A 150 -18.13 -2.72 16.77
C ALA A 150 -17.11 -1.98 15.88
N PRO A 151 -17.29 -0.67 15.64
CA PRO A 151 -16.24 0.15 15.05
C PRO A 151 -14.94 0.05 15.86
N HIS A 152 -13.82 -0.09 15.17
CA HIS A 152 -12.48 -0.26 15.74
C HIS A 152 -12.28 -1.52 16.56
N ALA A 153 -13.14 -2.54 16.42
CA ALA A 153 -12.87 -3.85 17.00
C ALA A 153 -11.49 -4.39 16.59
N GLU A 154 -10.98 -4.01 15.41
CA GLU A 154 -9.65 -4.39 14.95
C GLU A 154 -8.51 -3.97 15.88
N ASP A 155 -8.68 -2.91 16.67
CA ASP A 155 -7.66 -2.45 17.61
C ASP A 155 -7.31 -3.51 18.67
N GLY A 156 -8.25 -4.40 18.98
CA GLY A 156 -8.05 -5.48 19.94
C GLY A 156 -7.49 -6.77 19.34
N TRP A 157 -7.46 -6.92 18.01
CA TRP A 157 -7.07 -8.17 17.38
C TRP A 157 -5.55 -8.39 17.49
N ARG A 158 -5.15 -9.41 18.23
CA ARG A 158 -3.74 -9.81 18.39
C ARG A 158 -3.29 -10.76 17.30
N GLU A 159 -4.16 -11.70 16.95
CA GLU A 159 -3.92 -12.68 15.89
C GLU A 159 -5.15 -12.81 15.00
N MET A 160 -4.90 -13.17 13.75
CA MET A 160 -5.94 -13.41 12.76
C MET A 160 -5.60 -14.63 11.92
N ARG A 161 -6.61 -15.39 11.55
CA ARG A 161 -6.50 -16.46 10.56
C ARG A 161 -7.48 -16.20 9.43
N ILE A 162 -6.96 -16.19 8.20
CA ILE A 162 -7.76 -16.06 6.98
C ILE A 162 -7.48 -17.30 6.14
N GLY A 163 -8.45 -18.22 6.08
CA GLY A 163 -8.22 -19.55 5.53
C GLY A 163 -7.06 -20.28 6.22
N GLY A 164 -6.02 -20.61 5.46
CA GLY A 164 -4.79 -21.26 5.97
C GLY A 164 -3.70 -20.29 6.45
N VAL A 165 -3.88 -18.98 6.31
CA VAL A 165 -2.85 -17.98 6.60
C VAL A 165 -3.02 -17.43 8.01
N ARG A 166 -1.99 -17.59 8.85
CA ARG A 166 -1.93 -16.97 10.17
C ARG A 166 -1.23 -15.61 10.10
N LEU A 167 -1.81 -14.62 10.76
CA LEU A 167 -1.32 -13.26 10.83
C LEU A 167 -1.19 -12.83 12.29
N ALA A 168 -0.10 -12.14 12.62
CA ALA A 168 0.11 -11.52 13.93
C ALA A 168 0.05 -9.99 13.78
N ASN A 169 -0.60 -9.35 14.74
CA ASN A 169 -0.66 -7.90 14.83
C ASN A 169 0.76 -7.33 15.07
N VAL A 170 1.07 -6.26 14.36
CA VAL A 170 2.32 -5.49 14.48
C VAL A 170 2.08 -4.19 15.22
N GLY A 171 0.90 -3.58 15.04
CA GLY A 171 0.47 -2.39 15.77
C GLY A 171 -0.45 -1.48 14.96
N PRO A 172 -0.87 -0.35 15.56
CA PRO A 172 -1.79 0.59 14.93
C PRO A 172 -1.19 1.27 13.69
N CYS A 173 -2.05 1.52 12.69
CA CYS A 173 -1.68 2.31 11.52
C CYS A 173 -1.93 3.81 11.78
N GLY A 174 -0.86 4.51 12.16
CA GLY A 174 -0.85 5.97 12.19
C GLY A 174 -1.08 6.53 10.78
N ARG A 175 -2.14 7.31 10.62
CA ARG A 175 -2.48 7.96 9.35
C ARG A 175 -1.76 9.28 9.24
N CYS A 176 -1.31 9.58 8.03
CA CYS A 176 -0.80 10.89 7.65
C CYS A 176 -1.77 11.54 6.67
N THR A 177 -1.47 12.78 6.26
CA THR A 177 -2.27 13.56 5.31
C THR A 177 -2.37 12.96 3.91
N ILE A 178 -1.78 11.78 3.65
CA ILE A 178 -1.97 11.06 2.38
C ILE A 178 -3.44 10.69 2.16
N ILE A 179 -4.20 10.44 3.23
CA ILE A 179 -5.63 10.09 3.15
C ILE A 179 -6.51 11.25 2.68
N GLU A 180 -5.95 12.47 2.59
CA GLU A 180 -6.63 13.64 2.02
C GLU A 180 -6.67 13.61 0.50
N VAL A 181 -5.84 12.79 -0.14
CA VAL A 181 -5.85 12.63 -1.60
C VAL A 181 -7.03 11.77 -2.01
N ASP A 182 -7.96 12.36 -2.75
CA ASP A 182 -8.98 11.63 -3.48
C ASP A 182 -8.32 10.79 -4.58
N GLN A 183 -8.48 9.47 -4.51
CA GLN A 183 -7.80 8.59 -5.46
C GLN A 183 -8.40 8.70 -6.86
N ALA A 184 -9.72 8.94 -6.98
CA ALA A 184 -10.40 9.04 -8.26
C ALA A 184 -10.13 10.40 -8.94
N ALA A 185 -10.14 11.49 -8.17
CA ALA A 185 -9.82 12.82 -8.70
C ALA A 185 -8.31 13.09 -8.80
N ALA A 186 -7.48 12.23 -8.20
CA ALA A 186 -6.04 12.39 -8.08
C ALA A 186 -5.62 13.79 -7.55
N ALA A 187 -6.42 14.31 -6.61
CA ALA A 187 -6.32 15.66 -6.07
C ALA A 187 -6.82 15.69 -4.62
N ARG A 188 -6.55 16.80 -3.92
CA ARG A 188 -7.17 17.07 -2.62
C ARG A 188 -8.47 17.84 -2.83
N ASP A 189 -9.46 17.55 -1.99
CA ASP A 189 -10.69 18.36 -1.88
C ASP A 189 -10.47 19.42 -0.79
N PRO A 190 -10.38 20.72 -1.12
CA PRO A 190 -10.18 21.77 -0.11
C PRO A 190 -11.33 21.89 0.89
N GLY A 191 -12.52 21.40 0.53
CA GLY A 191 -13.72 21.45 1.37
C GLY A 191 -13.89 20.23 2.27
N PHE A 192 -12.99 19.25 2.20
CA PHE A 192 -13.13 18.00 2.94
C PHE A 192 -11.79 17.49 3.50
N SER A 193 -11.82 17.08 4.78
CA SER A 193 -10.67 16.50 5.45
C SER A 193 -11.03 15.15 6.07
N ALA A 194 -10.60 14.06 5.43
CA ALA A 194 -10.74 12.71 5.97
C ALA A 194 -9.89 12.52 7.22
N TYR A 195 -8.70 13.15 7.25
CA TYR A 195 -7.82 13.15 8.41
C TYR A 195 -8.45 13.92 9.58
N GLY A 196 -9.00 15.09 9.31
CA GLY A 196 -9.70 15.92 10.29
C GLY A 196 -10.89 15.18 10.89
N ALA A 197 -11.76 14.60 10.04
CA ALA A 197 -12.88 13.79 10.50
C ALA A 197 -12.41 12.66 11.43
N LEU A 198 -11.39 11.89 11.01
CA LEU A 198 -10.81 10.81 11.81
C LEU A 198 -10.33 11.29 13.19
N VAL A 199 -9.53 12.36 13.22
CA VAL A 199 -9.01 12.92 14.48
C VAL A 199 -10.14 13.43 15.36
N SER A 200 -11.12 14.13 14.79
CA SER A 200 -12.22 14.73 15.55
C SER A 200 -13.11 13.69 16.23
N TYR A 201 -13.48 12.59 15.56
CA TYR A 201 -14.35 11.59 16.19
C TYR A 201 -13.59 10.57 17.05
N ARG A 202 -12.37 10.23 16.65
CA ARG A 202 -11.59 9.15 17.30
C ARG A 202 -10.65 9.67 18.38
N GLY A 203 -10.37 10.97 18.39
CA GLY A 203 -9.37 11.60 19.25
C GLY A 203 -7.92 11.30 18.86
N GLN A 204 -7.69 10.58 17.75
CA GLN A 204 -6.36 10.17 17.28
C GLN A 204 -6.36 9.93 15.77
N ALA A 205 -5.20 10.17 15.14
CA ALA A 205 -4.99 9.90 13.72
C ALA A 205 -4.58 8.44 13.46
N VAL A 206 -5.34 7.48 13.97
CA VAL A 206 -5.06 6.05 13.80
C VAL A 206 -6.28 5.39 13.15
N PHE A 207 -6.06 4.57 12.12
CA PHE A 207 -7.14 3.85 11.47
C PHE A 207 -6.63 2.54 10.87
N GLY A 208 -7.16 1.41 11.33
CA GLY A 208 -6.67 0.08 10.94
C GLY A 208 -5.40 -0.35 11.67
N GLN A 209 -5.07 -1.62 11.48
CA GLN A 209 -3.98 -2.31 12.17
C GLN A 209 -3.04 -2.97 11.16
N TYR A 210 -1.76 -2.91 11.45
CA TYR A 210 -0.74 -3.59 10.70
C TYR A 210 -0.63 -5.05 11.12
N PHE A 211 -0.54 -5.95 10.15
CA PHE A 211 -0.35 -7.37 10.37
C PHE A 211 0.84 -7.89 9.56
N ARG A 212 1.46 -8.95 10.07
CA ARG A 212 2.48 -9.72 9.37
C ARG A 212 2.08 -11.19 9.32
N PRO A 213 2.41 -11.90 8.23
CA PRO A 213 2.18 -13.33 8.20
C PRO A 213 3.12 -14.03 9.20
N VAL A 214 2.59 -15.04 9.87
CA VAL A 214 3.32 -15.90 10.82
C VAL A 214 3.68 -17.19 10.09
N PRO A 215 4.96 -17.62 10.11
CA PRO A 215 5.34 -18.86 9.46
C PRO A 215 4.50 -20.05 9.98
N PRO A 216 4.17 -21.03 9.13
CA PRO A 216 3.86 -22.36 9.64
C PRO A 216 5.07 -22.86 10.46
N GLY A 217 4.84 -23.68 11.50
CA GLY A 217 5.86 -24.05 12.49
C GLY A 217 7.17 -24.64 11.92
N ASP A 218 8.17 -24.71 12.80
CA ASP A 218 9.48 -25.37 12.67
C ASP A 218 10.29 -25.05 11.40
N GLY A 219 10.67 -23.78 11.25
CA GLY A 219 11.90 -23.42 10.55
C GLY A 219 11.94 -23.61 9.03
N ALA A 220 10.83 -23.90 8.36
CA ALA A 220 10.79 -23.96 6.90
C ALA A 220 10.81 -22.54 6.29
N GLY A 221 12.00 -22.12 5.88
CA GLY A 221 12.21 -20.97 5.03
C GLY A 221 11.41 -21.06 3.72
N VAL A 222 10.98 -19.88 3.25
CA VAL A 222 10.65 -19.54 1.85
C VAL A 222 9.80 -20.60 1.11
N GLY A 223 8.58 -20.84 1.59
CA GLY A 223 7.48 -21.44 0.82
C GLY A 223 6.32 -20.45 0.64
N PRO A 224 5.34 -20.70 -0.25
CA PRO A 224 4.17 -19.83 -0.37
C PRO A 224 3.41 -19.82 0.96
N TRP A 225 3.25 -18.64 1.55
CA TRP A 225 2.62 -18.42 2.86
C TRP A 225 1.09 -18.59 2.82
N GLY A 226 0.57 -19.28 1.79
CA GLY A 226 -0.84 -19.37 1.43
C GLY A 226 -1.33 -18.22 0.55
N ALA A 227 -2.62 -18.28 0.21
CA ALA A 227 -3.34 -17.24 -0.51
C ALA A 227 -4.41 -16.62 0.40
N LEU A 228 -4.68 -15.33 0.20
CA LEU A 228 -5.82 -14.67 0.81
C LEU A 228 -6.91 -14.57 -0.25
N GLU A 229 -8.07 -15.15 0.03
CA GLU A 229 -9.21 -15.17 -0.90
C GLU A 229 -10.32 -14.24 -0.40
N ARG A 230 -10.94 -13.50 -1.32
CA ARG A 230 -12.09 -12.67 -1.00
C ARG A 230 -13.25 -13.58 -0.58
N GLY A 231 -13.86 -13.25 0.56
CA GLY A 231 -14.97 -14.03 1.12
C GLY A 231 -14.55 -15.20 2.00
N ALA A 232 -13.24 -15.42 2.19
CA ALA A 232 -12.76 -16.35 3.19
C ALA A 232 -13.19 -15.91 4.60
N GLU A 233 -13.53 -16.88 5.44
CA GLU A 233 -13.82 -16.65 6.85
C GLU A 233 -12.57 -16.14 7.59
N VAL A 234 -12.81 -15.21 8.52
CA VAL A 234 -11.77 -14.57 9.31
C VAL A 234 -12.00 -14.91 10.78
N GLU A 235 -11.05 -15.62 11.36
CA GLU A 235 -11.01 -15.87 12.80
C GLU A 235 -10.04 -14.88 13.45
N VAL A 236 -10.46 -14.28 14.57
CA VAL A 236 -9.67 -13.30 15.31
C VAL A 236 -9.49 -13.75 16.75
N ALA A 237 -8.29 -13.55 17.28
CA ALA A 237 -8.00 -13.71 18.70
C ALA A 237 -7.60 -12.34 19.29
N SER A 238 -8.21 -11.98 20.42
CA SER A 238 -8.05 -10.69 21.11
C SER A 238 -7.23 -10.77 22.38
#